data_AF-A0A1Q3RNE2-F1
#
_entry.id   AF-A0A1Q3RNE2-F1
#
_cell.length_a   1.000
_cell.length_b   1.000
_cell.length_c   1.000
_cell.angle_alpha   90.00
_cell.angle_beta   90.00
_cell.angle_gamma   90.00
#
_symmetry.space_group_name_H-M   'P 1'
#
loop_
_entity.id
_entity.type
_entity.pdbx_description
1 polymer ?
#
loop_
_entity_poly.entity_id
_entity_poly.type
_entity_poly.pdbx_seq_one_letter_code
_entity_poly.pdbx_strand_id
1 'polypeptide(L)'
;MSYQINDLKEAVERLSDCLLRDDPEEVDMFVRMIKNIVTQIKNDYWSQHVNEEDIIIQPVQSKSKEYRIINTIEFLYKPMYFQNIYEGNEIELYSRDRTEELMESGTIEAHNEFWQAHEIIYGNVYGSMPLEMADTDGIAKLIRCGWKKVSVDIVEFDKKLDENRVRAIAETKYRHYILLRELETQCILLLRYNF
;
A
#
# COMPACT_ATOMS: atom_id res chain seq x y z
N MET A 1 2.20 1.80 27.60
CA MET A 1 0.92 2.44 27.22
C MET A 1 0.60 3.72 28.01
N SER A 2 0.39 3.69 29.35
CA SER A 2 0.05 4.92 30.11
C SER A 2 1.11 6.03 30.01
N TYR A 3 2.40 5.68 30.04
CA TYR A 3 3.50 6.64 29.90
C TYR A 3 3.58 7.26 28.50
N GLN A 4 3.49 6.45 27.44
CA GLN A 4 3.52 6.93 26.05
C GLN A 4 2.35 7.86 25.70
N ILE A 5 1.19 7.65 26.32
CA ILE A 5 0.04 8.55 26.15
C ILE A 5 0.31 9.90 26.81
N ASN A 6 0.99 9.94 27.95
CA ASN A 6 1.38 11.19 28.59
C ASN A 6 2.46 11.91 27.78
N ASP A 7 3.45 11.19 27.26
CA ASP A 7 4.49 11.74 26.37
C ASP A 7 3.88 12.32 25.08
N LEU A 8 2.86 11.65 24.53
CA LEU A 8 2.12 12.15 23.36
C LEU A 8 1.38 13.45 23.68
N LYS A 9 0.69 13.52 24.82
CA LYS A 9 -0.02 14.73 25.25
C LYS A 9 0.95 15.90 25.42
N GLU A 10 2.07 15.67 26.10
CA GLU A 10 3.09 16.70 26.32
C GLU A 10 3.72 17.15 25.00
N ALA A 11 4.00 16.24 24.06
CA ALA A 11 4.52 16.59 22.75
C ALA A 11 3.52 17.41 21.91
N VAL A 12 2.22 17.12 22.01
CA VAL A 12 1.15 17.88 21.33
C VAL A 12 0.97 19.26 21.96
N GLU A 13 1.02 19.38 23.29
CA GLU A 13 0.96 20.67 23.98
C GLU A 13 2.15 21.56 23.58
N ARG A 14 3.36 21.00 23.53
CA ARG A 14 4.55 21.72 23.08
C ARG A 14 4.48 22.12 21.61
N LEU A 15 3.99 21.25 20.72
CA LEU A 15 3.76 21.61 19.32
C LEU A 15 2.80 22.81 19.21
N SER A 16 1.74 22.83 20.01
CA SER A 16 0.79 23.96 20.05
C SER A 16 1.48 25.26 20.46
N ASP A 17 2.36 25.22 21.47
CA ASP A 17 3.14 26.39 21.90
C ASP A 17 4.13 26.87 20.83
N CYS A 18 4.79 25.95 20.12
CA CYS A 18 5.73 26.28 19.04
C CYS A 18 5.01 26.90 17.84
N LEU A 19 3.82 26.41 17.49
CA LEU A 19 2.97 26.98 16.43
C LEU A 19 2.53 28.41 16.77
N LEU A 20 2.29 28.72 18.05
CA LEU A 20 1.96 30.08 18.50
C LEU A 20 3.17 31.02 18.46
N ARG A 21 4.39 30.49 18.54
CA ARG A 21 5.66 31.24 18.51
C ARG A 21 6.25 31.39 17.11
N ASP A 22 5.65 30.74 16.10
CA ASP A 22 6.10 30.72 14.72
C ASP A 22 7.57 30.23 14.58
N ASP A 23 7.94 29.19 15.35
CA ASP A 23 9.25 28.55 15.30
C ASP A 23 9.20 27.29 14.42
N PRO A 24 9.64 27.36 13.14
CA PRO A 24 9.52 26.25 12.21
C PRO A 24 10.43 25.05 12.54
N GLU A 25 11.55 25.28 13.22
CA GLU A 25 12.49 24.20 13.58
C GLU A 25 11.93 23.35 14.73
N GLU A 26 11.40 24.01 15.76
CA GLU A 26 10.73 23.31 16.85
C GLU A 26 9.46 22.60 16.39
N VAL A 27 8.70 23.19 15.47
CA VAL A 27 7.52 22.56 14.85
C VAL A 27 7.90 21.26 14.13
N ASP A 28 8.91 21.24 13.26
CA ASP A 28 9.35 20.01 12.58
C ASP A 28 9.83 18.96 13.59
N MET A 29 10.58 19.37 14.62
CA MET A 29 11.04 18.49 15.67
C MET A 29 9.88 17.81 16.42
N PHE A 30 8.88 18.56 16.87
CA PHE A 30 7.75 18.01 17.61
C PHE A 30 6.84 17.16 16.72
N VAL A 31 6.66 17.51 15.44
CA VAL A 31 5.93 16.68 14.47
C VAL A 31 6.61 15.31 14.30
N ARG A 32 7.94 15.28 14.16
CA ARG A 32 8.70 14.01 14.09
C ARG A 32 8.58 13.20 15.38
N MET A 33 8.65 13.87 16.53
CA MET A 33 8.52 13.23 17.84
C MET A 33 7.14 12.58 18.02
N ILE A 34 6.06 13.31 17.70
CA ILE A 34 4.69 12.81 17.72
C ILE A 34 4.53 11.61 16.79
N LYS A 35 5.05 11.68 15.57
CA LYS A 35 5.01 10.57 14.61
C LYS A 35 5.66 9.30 15.16
N ASN A 36 6.80 9.44 15.83
CA ASN A 36 7.50 8.31 16.46
C ASN A 36 6.68 7.72 17.62
N ILE A 37 6.16 8.57 18.52
CA ILE A 37 5.36 8.12 19.67
C ILE A 37 4.09 7.41 19.20
N VAL A 38 3.37 7.96 18.21
CA VAL A 38 2.17 7.35 17.64
C VAL A 38 2.47 6.01 16.98
N THR A 39 3.60 5.90 16.27
CA THR A 39 4.03 4.64 15.64
C THR A 39 4.31 3.58 16.70
N GLN A 40 4.95 3.97 17.81
CA GLN A 40 5.24 3.06 18.91
C GLN A 40 3.97 2.62 19.65
N ILE A 41 3.04 3.54 19.94
CA ILE A 41 1.74 3.21 20.54
C ILE A 41 0.97 2.24 19.64
N LYS A 42 0.97 2.48 18.32
CA LYS A 42 0.39 1.56 17.34
C LYS A 42 1.04 0.19 17.46
N ASN A 43 2.36 0.08 17.35
CA ASN A 43 3.04 -1.22 17.41
C ASN A 43 2.76 -1.97 18.72
N ASP A 44 2.80 -1.27 19.86
CA ASP A 44 2.54 -1.85 21.17
C ASP A 44 1.08 -2.32 21.30
N TYR A 45 0.12 -1.49 20.89
CA TYR A 45 -1.30 -1.87 20.89
C TYR A 45 -1.55 -3.09 20.02
N TRP A 46 -0.98 -3.11 18.81
CA TRP A 46 -1.13 -4.22 17.88
C TRP A 46 -0.46 -5.49 18.42
N SER A 47 0.73 -5.41 19.02
CA SER A 47 1.41 -6.56 19.63
C SER A 47 0.63 -7.19 20.80
N GLN A 48 -0.25 -6.43 21.46
CA GLN A 48 -1.03 -6.88 22.61
C GLN A 48 -2.45 -7.33 22.25
N HIS A 49 -2.98 -6.87 21.11
CA HIS A 49 -4.36 -7.13 20.69
C HIS A 49 -4.46 -7.96 19.40
N VAL A 50 -3.33 -8.20 18.75
CA VAL A 50 -3.20 -9.10 17.61
C VAL A 50 -2.18 -10.15 17.98
N ASN A 51 -2.64 -11.33 18.39
CA ASN A 51 -1.77 -12.50 18.39
C ASN A 51 -1.34 -12.73 16.94
N GLU A 52 -0.04 -12.74 16.67
CA GLU A 52 0.48 -13.17 15.36
C GLU A 52 -0.02 -14.58 14.99
N GLU A 53 -0.37 -15.41 15.99
CA GLU A 53 -1.00 -16.72 15.82
C GLU A 53 -2.50 -16.67 15.42
N ASP A 54 -3.22 -15.59 15.78
CA ASP A 54 -4.60 -15.32 15.34
C ASP A 54 -4.65 -14.61 13.98
N ILE A 55 -3.51 -14.06 13.51
CA ILE A 55 -3.30 -13.79 12.09
C ILE A 55 -3.14 -15.15 11.44
N ILE A 56 -4.27 -15.75 11.07
CA ILE A 56 -4.25 -16.88 10.16
C ILE A 56 -3.76 -16.34 8.81
N ILE A 57 -2.44 -16.32 8.62
CA ILE A 57 -1.84 -16.51 7.29
C ILE A 57 -2.31 -17.92 6.92
N GLN A 58 -3.55 -18.04 6.45
CA GLN A 58 -3.97 -19.31 5.88
C GLN A 58 -2.97 -19.56 4.76
N PRO A 59 -2.16 -20.63 4.81
CA PRO A 59 -1.48 -21.07 3.61
C PRO A 59 -2.60 -21.23 2.60
N VAL A 60 -2.63 -20.35 1.60
CA VAL A 60 -3.68 -20.38 0.58
C VAL A 60 -3.54 -21.76 -0.04
N GLN A 61 -4.52 -22.65 0.22
CA GLN A 61 -4.57 -23.91 -0.49
C GLN A 61 -4.51 -23.54 -1.98
N SER A 62 -3.49 -24.05 -2.67
CA SER A 62 -3.14 -23.67 -4.04
C SER A 62 -4.26 -23.89 -5.05
N LYS A 63 -5.35 -24.56 -4.65
CA LYS A 63 -6.59 -24.68 -5.39
C LYS A 63 -7.81 -24.62 -4.47
N SER A 64 -8.61 -23.57 -4.61
CA SER A 64 -10.05 -23.64 -4.36
C SER A 64 -10.76 -24.02 -5.67
N LYS A 65 -11.99 -24.54 -5.63
CA LYS A 65 -12.82 -24.64 -6.84
C LYS A 65 -13.10 -23.26 -7.46
N GLU A 66 -13.04 -22.21 -6.65
CA GLU A 66 -13.39 -20.84 -7.02
C GLU A 66 -12.20 -20.03 -7.57
N TYR A 67 -10.96 -20.35 -7.17
CA TYR A 67 -9.78 -19.60 -7.57
C TYR A 67 -8.49 -20.39 -7.36
N ARG A 68 -7.41 -19.95 -8.02
CA ARG A 68 -6.07 -20.52 -7.89
C ARG A 68 -5.00 -19.43 -7.97
N ILE A 69 -3.90 -19.61 -7.25
CA ILE A 69 -2.68 -18.82 -7.48
C ILE A 69 -2.03 -19.39 -8.75
N ILE A 70 -1.83 -18.55 -9.77
CA ILE A 70 -1.24 -18.96 -11.04
C ILE A 70 0.24 -18.57 -11.16
N ASN A 71 0.67 -17.53 -10.46
CA ASN A 71 2.03 -17.03 -10.51
C ASN A 71 2.34 -16.17 -9.28
N THR A 72 3.62 -15.94 -9.00
CA THR A 72 4.10 -14.94 -8.04
C THR A 72 5.20 -14.13 -8.72
N ILE A 73 5.02 -12.82 -8.82
CA ILE A 73 5.95 -11.93 -9.52
C ILE A 73 6.35 -10.75 -8.64
N GLU A 74 7.53 -10.20 -8.88
CA GLU A 74 8.02 -9.03 -8.13
C GLU A 74 7.44 -7.74 -8.71
N PHE A 75 6.95 -6.87 -7.82
CA PHE A 75 6.50 -5.52 -8.15
C PHE A 75 7.37 -4.50 -7.45
N LEU A 76 7.47 -3.32 -8.06
CA LEU A 76 7.75 -2.08 -7.36
C LEU A 76 6.43 -1.50 -6.84
N TYR A 77 6.40 -1.09 -5.59
CA TYR A 77 5.25 -0.51 -4.91
C TYR A 77 5.65 0.82 -4.27
N LYS A 78 4.85 1.87 -4.48
CA LYS A 78 4.97 3.14 -3.77
C LYS A 78 4.10 3.09 -2.51
N PRO A 79 4.68 3.16 -1.30
CA PRO A 79 3.89 3.16 -0.08
C PRO A 79 3.02 4.41 0.06
N MET A 80 1.77 4.22 0.49
CA MET A 80 0.92 5.31 0.97
C MET A 80 1.03 5.43 2.48
N TYR A 81 1.20 6.65 2.98
CA TYR A 81 1.40 6.93 4.40
C TYR A 81 0.21 7.63 5.07
N PHE A 82 -0.91 7.82 4.36
CA PHE A 82 -2.06 8.57 4.87
C PHE A 82 -3.05 7.66 5.61
N GLN A 83 -3.56 8.14 6.75
CA GLN A 83 -4.57 7.43 7.57
C GLN A 83 -6.00 7.67 7.10
N ASN A 84 -6.26 8.78 6.39
CA ASN A 84 -7.57 9.11 5.82
C ASN A 84 -7.39 9.55 4.36
N ILE A 85 -7.77 8.68 3.41
CA ILE A 85 -7.61 8.94 1.97
C ILE A 85 -8.71 9.85 1.40
N TYR A 86 -9.74 10.16 2.19
CA TYR A 86 -10.92 10.92 1.74
C TYR A 86 -10.98 12.35 2.30
N GLU A 87 -10.02 12.75 3.14
CA GLU A 87 -9.88 14.12 3.62
C GLU A 87 -8.69 14.77 2.91
N GLY A 88 -8.90 15.97 2.36
CA GLY A 88 -7.86 16.82 1.76
C GLY A 88 -7.45 16.48 0.31
N ASN A 89 -6.21 16.87 -0.05
CA ASN A 89 -5.61 16.75 -1.39
C ASN A 89 -4.58 15.60 -1.45
N GLU A 90 -4.60 14.68 -0.49
CA GLU A 90 -3.58 13.67 -0.24
C GLU A 90 -3.44 12.68 -1.40
N ILE A 91 -4.58 12.25 -1.99
CA ILE A 91 -4.58 11.40 -3.18
C ILE A 91 -3.98 12.14 -4.38
N GLU A 92 -4.28 13.42 -4.55
CA GLU A 92 -3.77 14.22 -5.66
C GLU A 92 -2.26 14.41 -5.54
N LEU A 93 -1.77 14.77 -4.34
CA LEU A 93 -0.35 14.88 -4.05
C LEU A 93 0.38 13.56 -4.28
N TYR A 94 -0.16 12.46 -3.74
CA TYR A 94 0.40 11.13 -3.95
C TYR A 94 0.47 10.78 -5.45
N SER A 95 -0.59 11.07 -6.18
CA SER A 95 -0.67 10.78 -7.62
C SER A 95 0.31 11.61 -8.42
N ARG A 96 0.49 12.89 -8.06
CA ARG A 96 1.49 13.78 -8.65
C ARG A 96 2.90 13.28 -8.38
N ASP A 97 3.25 13.05 -7.11
CA ASP A 97 4.58 12.60 -6.71
C ASP A 97 4.93 11.25 -7.35
N ARG A 98 3.98 10.31 -7.40
CA ARG A 98 4.14 9.04 -8.12
C ARG A 98 4.46 9.28 -9.59
N THR A 99 3.73 10.20 -10.24
CA THR A 99 3.89 10.46 -11.67
C THR A 99 5.23 11.13 -11.97
N GLU A 100 5.64 12.10 -11.15
CA GLU A 100 6.95 12.76 -11.26
C GLU A 100 8.10 11.76 -11.10
N GLU A 101 8.06 10.90 -10.08
CA GLU A 101 9.08 9.87 -9.86
C GLU A 101 9.14 8.85 -11.00
N LEU A 102 7.99 8.44 -11.55
CA LEU A 102 7.93 7.55 -12.72
C LEU A 102 8.51 8.24 -13.98
N MET A 103 8.28 9.54 -14.15
CA MET A 103 8.87 10.30 -15.25
C MET A 103 10.38 10.46 -15.10
N GLU A 104 10.87 10.84 -13.92
CA GLU A 104 12.31 11.03 -13.65
C GLU A 104 13.10 9.70 -13.70
N SER A 105 12.44 8.61 -13.34
CA SER A 105 13.00 7.26 -13.47
C SER A 105 12.98 6.73 -14.90
N GLY A 106 12.18 7.30 -15.78
CA GLY A 106 12.02 6.85 -17.17
C GLY A 106 11.11 5.62 -17.31
N THR A 107 10.33 5.27 -16.28
CA THR A 107 9.49 4.05 -16.26
C THR A 107 8.00 4.31 -16.45
N ILE A 108 7.60 5.58 -16.65
CA ILE A 108 6.19 5.99 -16.79
C ILE A 108 5.46 5.28 -17.94
N GLU A 109 6.14 5.07 -19.08
CA GLU A 109 5.54 4.40 -20.24
C GLU A 109 5.24 2.94 -19.92
N ALA A 110 6.22 2.21 -19.38
CA ALA A 110 6.07 0.82 -18.95
C ALA A 110 4.99 0.65 -17.87
N HIS A 111 4.94 1.55 -16.89
CA HIS A 111 3.87 1.58 -15.90
C HIS A 111 2.49 1.74 -16.56
N ASN A 112 2.35 2.69 -17.48
CA ASN A 112 1.07 2.97 -18.12
C ASN A 112 0.64 1.86 -19.07
N GLU A 113 1.57 1.27 -19.82
CA GLU A 113 1.30 0.12 -20.69
C GLU A 113 0.72 -1.05 -19.88
N PHE A 114 1.32 -1.37 -18.72
CA PHE A 114 0.81 -2.40 -17.83
C PHE A 114 -0.62 -2.10 -17.38
N TRP A 115 -0.87 -0.90 -16.85
CA TRP A 115 -2.19 -0.58 -16.30
C TRP A 115 -3.26 -0.34 -17.36
N GLN A 116 -2.89 0.02 -18.60
CA GLN A 116 -3.83 0.15 -19.71
C GLN A 116 -4.32 -1.20 -20.25
N ALA A 117 -3.55 -2.28 -20.06
CA ALA A 117 -3.95 -3.63 -20.42
C ALA A 117 -5.03 -4.23 -19.47
N HIS A 118 -5.31 -3.54 -18.35
CA HIS A 118 -6.17 -4.03 -17.28
C HIS A 118 -7.24 -3.01 -16.89
N GLU A 119 -8.46 -3.47 -16.66
CA GLU A 119 -9.51 -2.67 -16.03
C GLU A 119 -9.51 -2.91 -14.52
N ILE A 120 -9.27 -1.87 -13.73
CA ILE A 120 -9.26 -1.97 -12.26
C ILE A 120 -10.71 -1.98 -11.75
N ILE A 121 -11.12 -3.08 -11.12
CA ILE A 121 -12.46 -3.24 -10.52
C ILE A 121 -12.49 -2.66 -9.11
N TYR A 122 -11.48 -2.98 -8.30
CA TYR A 122 -11.36 -2.53 -6.92
C TYR A 122 -9.93 -2.72 -6.42
N GLY A 123 -9.50 -1.98 -5.41
CA GLY A 123 -8.21 -2.23 -4.78
C GLY A 123 -7.85 -1.16 -3.77
N ASN A 124 -6.85 -1.46 -2.95
CA ASN A 124 -6.31 -0.55 -1.94
C ASN A 124 -4.80 -0.33 -2.08
N VAL A 125 -4.27 -0.59 -3.28
CA VAL A 125 -2.91 -0.29 -3.71
C VAL A 125 -2.99 0.65 -4.91
N TYR A 126 -2.28 1.78 -4.84
CA TYR A 126 -2.51 2.92 -5.76
C TYR A 126 -1.26 3.32 -6.55
N GLY A 127 -0.12 2.69 -6.29
CA GLY A 127 1.11 2.91 -7.06
C GLY A 127 1.94 1.64 -7.06
N SER A 128 1.94 0.94 -8.18
CA SER A 128 2.80 -0.22 -8.34
C SER A 128 3.03 -0.55 -9.81
N MET A 129 4.06 -1.33 -10.13
CA MET A 129 4.29 -1.88 -11.47
C MET A 129 5.13 -3.16 -11.36
N PRO A 130 5.04 -4.09 -12.33
CA PRO A 130 5.94 -5.23 -12.38
C PRO A 130 7.40 -4.77 -12.46
N LEU A 131 8.25 -5.39 -11.64
CA LEU A 131 9.68 -5.05 -11.58
C LEU A 131 10.36 -5.29 -12.94
N GLU A 132 9.95 -6.34 -13.66
CA GLU A 132 10.50 -6.76 -14.96
C GLU A 132 10.27 -5.75 -16.09
N MET A 133 9.31 -4.83 -15.93
CA MET A 133 9.00 -3.81 -16.92
C MET A 133 9.84 -2.54 -16.78
N ALA A 134 10.59 -2.41 -15.69
CA ALA A 134 11.50 -1.30 -15.47
C ALA A 134 12.95 -1.72 -15.77
N ASP A 135 13.74 -0.82 -16.33
CA ASP A 135 15.17 -1.01 -16.48
C ASP A 135 15.90 -0.90 -15.13
N THR A 136 17.13 -1.40 -15.05
CA THR A 136 17.88 -1.44 -13.78
C THR A 136 18.12 -0.04 -13.21
N ASP A 137 18.34 0.95 -14.07
CA ASP A 137 18.56 2.34 -13.67
C ASP A 137 17.26 3.00 -13.13
N GLY A 138 16.13 2.78 -13.79
CA GLY A 138 14.82 3.22 -13.35
C GLY A 138 14.41 2.59 -12.02
N ILE A 139 14.63 1.28 -11.86
CA ILE A 139 14.42 0.57 -10.58
C ILE A 139 15.25 1.23 -9.46
N ALA A 140 16.53 1.49 -9.71
CA ALA A 140 17.42 2.09 -8.70
C ALA A 140 17.02 3.52 -8.34
N LYS A 141 16.47 4.30 -9.28
CA LYS A 141 15.91 5.63 -9.01
C LYS A 141 14.64 5.54 -8.18
N LEU A 142 13.68 4.69 -8.56
CA LEU A 142 12.42 4.52 -7.83
C LEU A 142 12.66 4.05 -6.38
N ILE A 143 13.58 3.11 -6.17
CA ILE A 143 13.96 2.67 -4.82
C ILE A 143 14.54 3.82 -3.99
N ARG A 144 15.36 4.70 -4.60
CA ARG A 144 15.86 5.91 -3.91
C ARG A 144 14.75 6.90 -3.56
N CYS A 145 13.68 6.95 -4.35
CA CYS A 145 12.46 7.72 -4.05
C CYS A 145 11.53 7.00 -3.05
N GLY A 146 11.95 5.88 -2.46
CA GLY A 146 11.21 5.19 -1.41
C GLY A 146 10.21 4.13 -1.90
N TRP A 147 10.26 3.77 -3.19
CA TRP A 147 9.54 2.59 -3.68
C TRP A 147 10.16 1.32 -3.09
N LYS A 148 9.32 0.31 -2.87
CA LYS A 148 9.70 -0.97 -2.27
C LYS A 148 9.47 -2.10 -3.25
N LYS A 149 10.37 -3.09 -3.23
CA LYS A 149 10.12 -4.37 -3.88
C LYS A 149 9.17 -5.19 -3.04
N VAL A 150 8.18 -5.81 -3.67
CA VAL A 150 7.18 -6.64 -3.01
C VAL A 150 6.84 -7.83 -3.91
N SER A 151 6.69 -9.01 -3.32
CA SER A 151 6.20 -10.18 -4.03
C SER A 151 4.68 -10.12 -4.15
N VAL A 152 4.16 -10.31 -5.35
CA VAL A 152 2.74 -10.24 -5.66
C VAL A 152 2.26 -11.59 -6.18
N ASP A 153 1.33 -12.21 -5.46
CA ASP A 153 0.68 -13.42 -5.95
C ASP A 153 -0.43 -13.02 -6.94
N ILE A 154 -0.42 -13.63 -8.12
CA ILE A 154 -1.49 -13.51 -9.11
C ILE A 154 -2.48 -14.64 -8.86
N VAL A 155 -3.70 -14.27 -8.49
CA VAL A 155 -4.82 -15.17 -8.25
C VAL A 155 -5.79 -15.06 -9.41
N GLU A 156 -6.05 -16.17 -10.08
CA GLU A 156 -7.08 -16.27 -11.12
C GLU A 156 -8.36 -16.85 -10.53
N PHE A 157 -9.49 -16.19 -10.78
CA PHE A 157 -10.81 -16.68 -10.40
C PHE A 157 -11.48 -17.48 -11.52
N ASP A 158 -12.34 -18.43 -11.16
CA ASP A 158 -13.18 -19.12 -12.14
C ASP A 158 -14.09 -18.12 -12.85
N LYS A 159 -14.11 -18.16 -14.20
CA LYS A 159 -14.93 -17.31 -15.07
C LYS A 159 -16.44 -17.38 -14.76
N LYS A 160 -16.89 -18.42 -14.07
CA LYS A 160 -18.30 -18.60 -13.67
C LYS A 160 -18.69 -17.75 -12.46
N LEU A 161 -17.73 -17.19 -11.74
CA LEU A 161 -18.02 -16.34 -10.59
C LEU A 161 -18.40 -14.93 -11.05
N ASP A 162 -19.44 -14.38 -10.42
CA ASP A 162 -19.77 -12.98 -10.58
C ASP A 162 -18.79 -12.08 -9.81
N GLU A 163 -18.65 -10.84 -10.25
CA GLU A 163 -17.72 -9.87 -9.67
C GLU A 163 -17.98 -9.60 -8.18
N ASN A 164 -19.25 -9.62 -7.74
CA ASN A 164 -19.58 -9.35 -6.34
C ASN A 164 -19.09 -10.50 -5.44
N ARG A 165 -19.24 -11.75 -5.90
CA ARG A 165 -18.70 -12.91 -5.21
C ARG A 165 -17.17 -12.86 -5.14
N VAL A 166 -16.51 -12.49 -6.24
CA VAL A 166 -15.05 -12.34 -6.27
C VAL A 166 -14.60 -11.24 -5.30
N ARG A 167 -15.25 -10.07 -5.31
CA ARG A 167 -14.96 -8.96 -4.40
C ARG A 167 -15.12 -9.38 -2.93
N ALA A 168 -16.21 -10.08 -2.59
CA ALA A 168 -16.42 -10.57 -1.23
C ALA A 168 -15.33 -11.54 -0.77
N ILE A 169 -14.86 -12.44 -1.65
CA ILE A 169 -13.72 -13.31 -1.35
C ILE A 169 -12.46 -12.48 -1.12
N ALA A 170 -12.21 -11.49 -1.98
CA ALA A 170 -11.03 -10.65 -1.91
C ALA A 170 -10.96 -9.84 -0.61
N GLU A 171 -12.03 -9.13 -0.26
CA GLU A 171 -12.15 -8.31 0.95
C GLU A 171 -11.99 -9.14 2.23
N THR A 172 -12.52 -10.36 2.23
CA THR A 172 -12.46 -11.23 3.42
C THR A 172 -11.06 -11.85 3.61
N LYS A 173 -10.35 -12.15 2.52
CA LYS A 173 -9.11 -12.94 2.57
C LYS A 173 -7.83 -12.13 2.45
N TYR A 174 -7.86 -11.01 1.75
CA TYR A 174 -6.65 -10.29 1.37
C TYR A 174 -6.68 -8.87 1.92
N ARG A 175 -5.63 -8.53 2.68
CA ARG A 175 -5.49 -7.20 3.27
C ARG A 175 -5.06 -6.16 2.24
N HIS A 176 -4.17 -6.52 1.32
CA HIS A 176 -3.59 -5.63 0.34
C HIS A 176 -3.69 -6.26 -1.04
N TYR A 177 -4.57 -5.71 -1.89
CA TYR A 177 -4.82 -6.29 -3.19
C TYR A 177 -5.33 -5.28 -4.22
N ILE A 178 -5.20 -5.68 -5.48
CA ILE A 178 -5.90 -5.07 -6.61
C ILE A 178 -6.68 -6.17 -7.31
N LEU A 179 -7.97 -5.97 -7.44
CA LEU A 179 -8.86 -6.76 -8.27
C LEU A 179 -8.99 -6.09 -9.63
N LEU A 180 -8.66 -6.83 -10.68
CA LEU A 180 -8.64 -6.32 -12.03
C LEU A 180 -9.23 -7.33 -13.02
N ARG A 181 -9.62 -6.83 -14.18
CA ARG A 181 -10.04 -7.61 -15.33
C ARG A 181 -9.02 -7.43 -16.44
N GLU A 182 -8.45 -8.53 -16.90
CA GLU A 182 -7.57 -8.51 -18.07
C GLU A 182 -8.41 -8.32 -19.33
N LEU A 183 -8.12 -7.29 -20.13
CA LEU A 183 -8.97 -6.90 -21.26
C LEU A 183 -8.98 -7.95 -22.38
N GLU A 184 -7.85 -8.64 -22.60
CA GLU A 184 -7.71 -9.63 -23.67
C GLU A 184 -8.50 -10.92 -23.37
N THR A 185 -8.37 -11.48 -22.17
CA THR A 185 -8.96 -12.78 -21.82
C THR A 185 -10.30 -12.67 -21.11
N GLN A 186 -10.66 -11.45 -20.68
CA GLN A 186 -11.79 -11.15 -19.80
C GLN A 186 -11.74 -11.89 -18.46
N CYS A 187 -10.58 -12.42 -18.07
CA CYS A 187 -10.37 -13.07 -16.79
C CYS A 187 -10.32 -12.02 -15.66
N ILE A 188 -10.94 -12.37 -14.53
CA ILE A 188 -10.79 -11.60 -13.30
C ILE A 188 -9.57 -12.13 -12.55
N LEU A 189 -8.60 -11.25 -12.33
CA LEU A 189 -7.38 -11.53 -11.59
C LEU A 189 -7.35 -10.70 -10.31
N LEU A 190 -6.71 -11.24 -9.29
CA LEU A 190 -6.36 -10.51 -8.09
C LEU A 190 -4.85 -10.53 -7.89
N LEU A 191 -4.29 -9.34 -7.76
CA LEU A 191 -2.91 -9.10 -7.39
C LEU A 191 -2.86 -8.96 -5.87
N ARG A 192 -2.33 -9.96 -5.17
CA ARG A 192 -2.17 -9.95 -3.71
C ARG A 192 -0.76 -9.49 -3.37
N TYR A 193 -0.65 -8.38 -2.65
CA TYR A 193 0.64 -7.82 -2.25
C TYR A 193 1.07 -8.41 -0.91
N ASN A 194 2.21 -9.12 -0.90
CA ASN A 194 2.79 -9.74 0.28
C ASN A 194 3.80 -8.77 0.94
N PHE A 195 3.29 -7.79 1.70
CA PHE A 195 4.10 -6.86 2.50
C PHE A 195 4.72 -7.52 3.73
#